data_AF-A0A6L6QGC7-F1
#
_entry.id   AF-A0A6L6QGC7-F1
#
_cell.length_a   1.000
_cell.length_b   1.000
_cell.length_c   1.000
_cell.angle_alpha   90.00
_cell.angle_beta   90.00
_cell.angle_gamma   90.00
#
_symmetry.space_group_name_H-M   'P 1'
#
loop_
_entity.id
_entity.type
_entity.pdbx_description
1 polymer ?
#
loop_
_entity_poly.entity_id
_entity_poly.type
_entity_poly.pdbx_seq_one_letter_code
_entity_poly.pdbx_strand_id
1 'polypeptide(L)'
;MANRDLPRRGSRQANALSALLSLGGKASVHTLYRIGGKSISRLNFDVIVIEQLVFYGLVKKIEGEVELTEAGRVHLGVAKPVEAYVGKVPEPRVGIGFRPLRARSPMVIREGAFDYRDIPSVMAGHRIPYRP
;
A
#
# COMPACT_ATOMS: atom_id res chain seq x y z
N MET A 1 7.28 3.78 20.07
CA MET A 1 8.24 4.69 20.72
C MET A 1 7.85 6.11 20.36
N ALA A 2 7.65 7.00 21.34
CA ALA A 2 7.18 8.35 21.07
C ALA A 2 8.23 9.16 20.29
N ASN A 3 7.79 9.88 19.25
CA ASN A 3 8.57 10.83 18.42
C ASN A 3 9.12 12.04 19.21
N ARG A 4 9.58 11.87 20.46
CA ARG A 4 10.04 12.99 21.31
C ARG A 4 11.39 13.56 20.89
N ASP A 5 12.21 12.76 20.21
CA ASP A 5 13.58 13.13 19.88
C ASP A 5 13.71 13.85 18.53
N LEU A 6 12.70 13.78 17.66
CA LEU A 6 12.75 14.45 16.37
C LEU A 6 12.57 15.98 16.51
N PRO A 7 13.22 16.77 15.64
CA PRO A 7 13.08 18.22 15.67
C PRO A 7 11.61 18.63 15.47
N ARG A 8 11.09 19.39 16.43
CA ARG A 8 9.70 19.86 16.39
C ARG A 8 9.53 20.93 15.33
N ARG A 9 8.34 20.96 14.71
CA ARG A 9 7.99 22.00 13.74
C ARG A 9 8.14 23.39 14.37
N GLY A 10 8.82 24.30 13.67
CA GLY A 10 9.15 25.65 14.16
C GLY A 10 10.41 25.75 15.02
N SER A 11 11.05 24.63 15.40
CA SER A 11 12.37 24.66 16.03
C SER A 11 13.43 25.15 15.04
N ARG A 12 14.58 25.60 15.56
CA ARG A 12 15.71 26.06 14.73
C ARG A 12 16.20 24.96 13.76
N GLN A 13 16.19 23.71 14.21
CA GLN A 13 16.55 22.53 13.44
C GLN A 13 15.56 22.29 12.30
N ALA A 14 14.25 22.36 12.56
CA ALA A 14 13.21 22.20 11.54
C ALA A 14 13.26 23.33 10.49
N ASN A 15 13.55 24.56 10.93
CA ASN A 15 13.71 25.71 10.02
C ASN A 15 14.97 25.57 9.15
N ALA A 16 16.08 25.09 9.72
CA ALA A 16 17.31 24.84 8.96
C ALA A 16 17.12 23.71 7.93
N LEU A 17 16.40 22.64 8.28
CA LEU A 17 16.01 21.58 7.34
C LEU A 17 15.14 22.10 6.19
N SER A 18 14.14 22.93 6.52
CA SER A 18 13.26 23.53 5.52
C SER A 18 14.03 24.46 4.58
N ALA A 19 14.94 25.28 5.13
CA ALA A 19 15.83 26.12 4.32
C ALA A 19 16.76 25.30 3.41
N LEU A 20 17.31 24.20 3.92
CA LEU A 20 18.14 23.29 3.13
C LEU A 20 17.35 22.65 1.98
N LEU A 21 16.10 22.28 2.21
CA LEU A 21 15.21 21.77 1.16
C LEU A 21 14.95 22.84 0.08
N SER A 22 14.67 24.08 0.48
CA SER A 22 14.46 25.20 -0.45
C SER A 22 15.69 25.52 -1.31
N LEU A 23 16.89 25.20 -0.83
CA LEU A 23 18.16 25.35 -1.58
C LEU A 23 18.46 24.17 -2.52
N GLY A 24 17.56 23.19 -2.65
CA GLY A 24 17.76 22.01 -3.49
C GLY A 24 18.38 20.81 -2.75
N GLY A 25 18.46 20.86 -1.42
CA GLY A 25 18.88 19.74 -0.58
C GLY A 25 20.39 19.61 -0.36
N LYS A 26 21.20 20.56 -0.85
CA LYS A 26 22.63 20.68 -0.57
C LYS A 26 23.00 22.15 -0.35
N ALA A 27 23.74 22.45 0.72
CA ALA A 27 24.21 23.80 0.99
C ALA A 27 25.41 23.82 1.94
N SER A 28 26.22 24.87 1.88
CA SER A 28 27.26 25.10 2.89
C SER A 28 26.65 25.45 4.26
N VAL A 29 27.36 25.15 5.36
CA VAL A 29 26.95 25.57 6.71
C VAL A 29 26.81 27.09 6.80
N HIS A 30 27.70 27.83 6.11
CA HIS A 30 27.68 29.29 6.09
C HIS A 30 26.40 29.85 5.45
N THR A 31 25.98 29.29 4.33
CA THR A 31 24.73 29.68 3.66
C THR A 31 23.51 29.40 4.52
N LEU A 32 23.46 28.24 5.20
CA LEU A 32 22.37 27.91 6.11
C LEU A 32 22.32 28.85 7.32
N TYR A 33 23.48 29.17 7.89
CA TYR A 33 23.59 30.12 8.99
C TYR A 33 23.08 31.52 8.59
N ARG A 34 23.41 31.99 7.38
CA ARG A 34 22.94 33.30 6.90
C ARG A 34 21.42 33.40 6.79
N ILE A 35 20.76 32.27 6.48
CA ILE A 35 19.30 32.20 6.31
C ILE A 35 18.60 32.06 7.67
N GLY A 36 19.04 31.10 8.51
CA GLY A 36 18.31 30.70 9.72
C GLY A 36 19.01 30.97 11.05
N GLY A 37 20.27 31.42 11.04
CA GLY A 37 21.14 31.51 12.22
C GLY A 37 21.17 32.87 12.93
N LYS A 38 20.37 33.85 12.52
CA LYS A 38 20.46 35.27 12.99
C LYS A 38 20.41 35.49 14.50
N SER A 39 19.88 34.53 15.27
CA SER A 39 19.71 34.64 16.73
C SER A 39 20.83 33.98 17.55
N ILE A 40 21.83 33.35 16.93
CA ILE A 40 22.91 32.62 17.62
C ILE A 40 24.24 32.84 16.92
N SER A 41 25.34 32.55 17.61
CA SER A 41 26.67 32.56 17.00
C SER A 41 26.82 31.42 15.98
N ARG A 42 27.73 31.59 15.02
CA ARG A 42 28.03 30.58 14.01
C ARG A 42 28.48 29.24 14.61
N LEU A 43 29.30 29.27 15.66
CA LEU A 43 29.74 28.07 16.38
C LEU A 43 28.56 27.34 17.03
N ASN A 44 27.68 28.08 17.71
CA ASN A 44 26.49 27.50 18.33
C ASN A 44 25.51 26.96 17.27
N PHE A 45 25.46 27.55 16.08
CA PHE A 45 24.67 27.01 14.99
C PHE A 45 25.18 25.65 14.52
N ASP A 46 26.49 25.48 14.35
CA ASP A 46 27.07 24.19 13.94
C ASP A 46 26.77 23.11 15.00
N VAL A 47 27.07 23.39 16.28
CA VAL A 47 26.89 22.42 17.38
C VAL A 47 25.41 22.13 17.68
N ILE A 48 24.58 23.16 17.85
CA ILE A 48 23.20 22.97 18.33
C ILE A 48 22.28 22.55 17.19
N VAL A 49 22.55 22.99 15.96
CA VAL A 49 21.64 22.76 14.83
C VAL A 49 22.19 21.67 13.92
N ILE A 50 23.40 21.83 13.39
CA ILE A 50 23.94 20.90 12.39
C ILE A 50 24.29 19.55 13.01
N GLU A 51 25.04 19.52 14.12
CA GLU A 51 25.39 18.25 14.78
C GLU A 51 24.16 17.49 15.26
N GLN A 52 23.13 18.17 15.77
CA GLN A 52 21.87 17.51 16.11
C GLN A 52 21.15 16.93 14.89
N LEU A 53 21.12 17.65 13.76
CA LEU A 53 20.51 17.13 12.54
C LEU A 53 21.26 15.93 11.96
N VAL A 54 22.59 15.92 12.12
CA VAL A 54 23.45 14.78 11.77
C VAL A 54 23.20 13.61 12.73
N PHE A 55 23.09 13.88 14.03
CA PHE A 55 22.79 12.86 15.05
C PHE A 55 21.45 12.15 14.77
N TYR A 56 20.43 12.89 14.34
CA TYR A 56 19.15 12.31 13.92
C TYR A 56 19.15 11.65 12.54
N GLY A 57 20.28 11.68 11.81
CA GLY A 57 20.41 11.10 10.48
C GLY A 57 19.58 11.79 9.40
N LEU A 58 19.06 12.99 9.67
CA LEU A 58 18.25 13.78 8.73
C LEU A 58 19.12 14.47 7.67
N VAL A 59 20.41 14.61 7.98
CA VAL A 59 21.38 15.36 7.20
C VAL A 59 22.75 14.67 7.29
N LYS A 60 23.54 14.75 6.22
CA LYS A 60 24.95 14.32 6.16
C LYS A 60 25.85 15.52 5.94
N LYS A 61 27.00 15.56 6.63
CA LYS A 61 28.03 16.59 6.44
C LYS A 61 29.15 16.00 5.57
N ILE A 62 29.42 16.60 4.42
CA ILE A 62 30.46 16.17 3.46
C ILE A 62 31.32 17.39 3.16
N GLU A 63 32.62 17.34 3.50
CA GLU A 63 33.62 18.37 3.17
C GLU A 63 33.21 19.83 3.53
N GLY A 64 32.39 20.02 4.58
CA GLY A 64 31.91 21.34 5.00
C GLY A 64 30.58 21.78 4.36
N GLU A 65 30.05 20.96 3.46
CA GLU A 65 28.69 21.03 2.97
C GLU A 65 27.76 20.10 3.73
N VAL A 66 26.47 20.40 3.62
CA VAL A 66 25.39 19.79 4.36
C VAL A 66 24.37 19.30 3.33
N GLU A 67 24.19 17.98 3.28
CA GLU A 67 23.29 17.31 2.33
C GLU A 67 22.12 16.66 3.06
N LEU A 68 20.93 16.81 2.48
CA LEU A 68 19.69 16.32 3.07
C LEU A 68 19.49 14.84 2.72
N THR A 69 19.30 13.98 3.72
CA THR A 69 19.12 12.54 3.52
C THR A 69 17.69 12.18 3.11
N GLU A 70 17.47 10.94 2.67
CA GLU A 70 16.10 10.43 2.44
C GLU A 70 15.23 10.54 3.69
N ALA A 71 15.77 10.24 4.87
CA ALA A 71 15.06 10.38 6.14
C ALA A 71 14.66 11.84 6.40
N GLY A 72 15.54 12.80 6.08
CA GLY A 72 15.24 14.23 6.12
C GLY A 72 14.11 14.64 5.18
N ARG A 73 14.07 14.10 3.95
CA ARG A 73 13.00 14.38 2.97
C ARG A 73 11.65 13.87 3.45
N VAL A 74 11.63 12.62 3.92
CA VAL A 74 10.42 12.00 4.48
C VAL A 74 9.92 12.77 5.70
N HIS A 75 10.83 13.22 6.57
CA HIS A 75 10.48 14.02 7.74
C HIS A 75 9.83 15.37 7.37
N LEU A 76 10.27 16.00 6.29
CA LEU A 76 9.66 17.22 5.75
C LEU A 76 8.36 16.98 4.97
N GLY A 77 7.91 15.72 4.84
CA GLY A 77 6.72 15.36 4.09
C GLY A 77 6.91 15.45 2.57
N VAL A 78 8.15 15.51 2.08
CA VAL A 78 8.43 15.40 0.66
C VAL A 78 8.23 13.95 0.28
N ALA A 79 7.10 13.66 -0.38
CA ALA A 79 6.80 12.33 -0.88
C ALA A 79 7.97 11.84 -1.74
N LYS A 80 8.44 10.62 -1.49
CA LYS A 80 9.31 9.94 -2.46
C LYS A 80 8.58 9.99 -3.81
N PRO A 81 9.26 10.24 -4.94
CA PRO A 81 8.67 9.92 -6.22
C PRO A 81 8.29 8.44 -6.11
N VAL A 82 6.98 8.17 -6.11
CA VAL A 82 6.47 6.81 -6.08
C VAL A 82 7.01 6.21 -7.36
N GLU A 83 8.03 5.36 -7.27
CA GLU A 83 8.38 4.48 -8.38
C GLU A 83 7.06 3.80 -8.73
N ALA A 84 6.53 4.09 -9.92
CA ALA A 84 5.26 3.57 -10.37
C ALA A 84 5.41 2.05 -10.36
N TYR A 85 4.97 1.42 -9.26
CA TYR A 85 4.93 -0.02 -9.15
C TYR A 85 3.87 -0.46 -10.13
N VAL A 86 4.30 -0.73 -11.37
CA VAL A 86 3.51 -1.46 -12.36
C VAL A 86 3.47 -2.90 -11.85
N GLY A 87 2.65 -3.12 -10.83
CA GLY A 87 2.40 -4.45 -10.30
C GLY A 87 1.95 -5.33 -11.46
N LYS A 88 2.60 -6.49 -11.63
CA LYS A 88 2.15 -7.48 -12.59
C LYS A 88 0.68 -7.78 -12.29
N VAL A 89 -0.17 -7.60 -13.30
CA VAL A 89 -1.59 -7.98 -13.24
C VAL A 89 -1.64 -9.44 -12.78
N PRO A 90 -2.40 -9.77 -11.72
CA PRO A 90 -2.47 -11.14 -11.25
C PRO A 90 -2.99 -12.03 -12.38
N GLU A 91 -2.22 -13.06 -12.74
CA GLU A 91 -2.67 -14.04 -13.72
C GLU A 91 -3.91 -14.77 -13.18
N PRO A 92 -4.93 -15.02 -14.04
CA PRO A 92 -6.13 -15.71 -13.61
C PRO A 92 -5.77 -17.10 -13.11
N ARG A 93 -6.17 -17.40 -11.87
CA ARG A 93 -6.04 -18.74 -11.28
C ARG A 93 -7.00 -19.69 -12.00
N VAL A 94 -6.58 -20.25 -13.14
CA VAL A 94 -7.30 -21.37 -13.76
C VAL A 94 -7.15 -22.59 -12.86
N GLY A 95 -8.24 -22.97 -12.20
CA GLY A 95 -8.30 -24.19 -11.40
C GLY A 95 -8.03 -25.41 -12.29
N ILE A 96 -7.15 -26.29 -11.84
CA ILE A 96 -6.83 -27.54 -12.53
C ILE A 96 -8.07 -28.46 -12.42
N GLY A 97 -8.72 -28.72 -13.56
CA GLY A 97 -9.53 -29.91 -13.85
C GLY A 97 -10.74 -30.17 -12.93
N PHE A 98 -11.94 -29.96 -13.47
CA PHE A 98 -13.18 -30.43 -12.83
C PHE A 98 -13.25 -31.96 -12.85
N ARG A 99 -12.99 -32.63 -11.72
CA ARG A 99 -13.24 -34.07 -11.58
C ARG A 99 -14.72 -34.25 -11.22
N PRO A 100 -15.55 -34.91 -12.05
CA PRO A 100 -16.97 -35.06 -11.73
C PRO A 100 -17.12 -35.91 -10.46
N LEU A 101 -17.86 -35.38 -9.48
CA LEU A 101 -18.22 -36.08 -8.26
C LEU A 101 -19.28 -37.14 -8.57
N ARG A 102 -18.82 -38.38 -8.73
CA ARG A 102 -19.56 -39.66 -8.80
C ARG A 102 -20.35 -39.93 -10.11
N ALA A 103 -20.06 -41.09 -10.71
CA ALA A 103 -20.95 -41.72 -11.69
C ALA A 103 -22.26 -42.13 -11.01
N ARG A 104 -23.41 -41.76 -11.59
CA ARG A 104 -24.74 -42.15 -11.08
C ARG A 104 -24.83 -43.68 -11.05
N SER A 105 -25.14 -44.25 -9.89
CA SER A 105 -25.49 -45.67 -9.79
C SER A 105 -26.78 -45.95 -10.58
N PRO A 106 -26.95 -47.13 -11.20
CA PRO A 106 -28.18 -47.48 -11.88
C PRO A 106 -29.35 -47.48 -10.88
N MET A 107 -30.43 -46.77 -11.24
CA MET A 107 -31.63 -46.67 -10.42
C MET A 107 -32.37 -48.00 -10.44
N VAL A 108 -32.50 -48.66 -9.28
CA VAL A 108 -33.27 -49.90 -9.16
C VAL A 108 -34.76 -49.54 -9.13
N ILE A 109 -35.42 -49.67 -10.28
CA ILE A 109 -36.87 -49.46 -10.42
C ILE A 109 -37.57 -50.76 -9.99
N ARG A 110 -38.58 -50.66 -9.11
CA ARG A 110 -39.40 -51.80 -8.68
C ARG A 110 -40.45 -52.12 -9.75
N GLU A 111 -40.83 -53.39 -9.91
CA GLU A 111 -41.94 -53.77 -10.79
C GLU A 111 -43.22 -53.02 -10.38
N GLY A 112 -43.92 -52.46 -11.37
CA GLY A 112 -45.12 -51.65 -11.18
C GLY A 112 -44.91 -50.16 -10.93
N ALA A 113 -43.66 -49.67 -10.84
CA ALA A 113 -43.37 -48.27 -10.53
C ALA A 113 -43.81 -47.26 -11.61
N PHE A 114 -44.21 -47.71 -12.80
CA PHE A 114 -44.73 -46.85 -13.87
C PHE A 114 -46.14 -47.20 -14.32
N ASP A 115 -46.82 -48.13 -13.65
CA ASP A 115 -48.15 -48.62 -14.06
C ASP A 115 -49.20 -47.50 -14.06
N TYR A 116 -48.98 -46.43 -13.29
CA TYR A 116 -49.85 -45.24 -13.30
C TYR A 116 -49.87 -44.49 -14.63
N ARG A 117 -48.89 -44.72 -15.53
CA ARG A 117 -48.87 -44.13 -16.87
C ARG A 117 -49.82 -44.84 -17.84
N ASP A 118 -50.13 -46.10 -17.58
CA ASP A 118 -51.00 -46.92 -18.44
C ASP A 118 -52.46 -46.94 -17.94
N ILE A 119 -52.77 -46.24 -16.85
CA ILE A 119 -54.14 -46.02 -16.40
C ILE A 119 -54.75 -44.90 -17.26
N PRO A 120 -55.73 -45.18 -18.15
CA PRO A 120 -56.40 -44.12 -18.90
C PRO A 120 -57.17 -43.24 -17.92
N SER A 121 -56.73 -41.97 -17.80
CA SER A 121 -57.43 -40.99 -16.97
C SER A 121 -58.82 -40.73 -17.57
N VAL A 122 -59.85 -41.02 -16.78
CA VAL A 122 -61.24 -40.72 -17.14
C VAL A 122 -61.56 -39.35 -16.56
N MET A 123 -61.63 -38.32 -17.41
CA MET A 123 -62.19 -37.03 -17.03
C MET A 123 -63.59 -36.89 -17.62
N ALA A 124 -64.59 -36.67 -16.76
CA ALA A 124 -65.98 -36.39 -17.15
C ALA A 124 -66.61 -37.39 -18.15
N GLY A 125 -66.30 -38.69 -18.02
CA GLY A 125 -66.98 -39.76 -18.78
C GLY A 125 -66.45 -40.02 -20.19
N HIS A 126 -65.40 -39.32 -20.64
CA HIS A 126 -64.77 -39.57 -21.95
C HIS A 126 -63.32 -40.07 -21.79
N ARG A 127 -62.94 -41.09 -22.58
CA ARG A 127 -61.55 -41.56 -22.69
C ARG A 127 -60.75 -40.57 -23.52
N ILE A 128 -59.72 -39.97 -22.93
CA ILE A 128 -58.77 -39.10 -23.64
C ILE A 128 -57.55 -39.95 -24.02
N PRO A 129 -57.26 -40.14 -25.32
CA PRO A 129 -56.06 -40.87 -25.73
C PRO A 129 -54.80 -40.05 -25.43
N TYR A 130 -53.84 -40.68 -24.73
CA TYR A 130 -52.52 -40.11 -24.48
C TYR A 130 -51.76 -39.98 -25.81
N ARG A 131 -51.36 -38.76 -26.18
CA ARG A 131 -50.49 -38.54 -27.34
C ARG A 131 -49.03 -38.44 -26.85
N PRO A 132 -48.09 -39.12 -27.53
CA PRO A 132 -46.66 -39.08 -27.19
C PRO A 132 -46.03 -37.71 -27.44
#